data_AF-A0A7C2ZIX3-F1
#
_entry.id   AF-A0A7C2ZIX3-F1
#
_cell.length_a   1.000
_cell.length_b   1.000
_cell.length_c   1.000
_cell.angle_alpha   90.00
_cell.angle_beta   90.00
_cell.angle_gamma   90.00
#
_symmetry.space_group_name_H-M   'P 1'
#
loop_
_entity.id
_entity.type
_entity.pdbx_description
1 polymer ?
#
loop_
_entity_poly.entity_id
_entity_poly.type
_entity_poly.pdbx_seq_one_letter_code
_entity_poly.pdbx_strand_id
1 'polypeptide(L)' 'MEVALLTLILMIGAVFLMSRFITGPKIACTRCQGTGHVNERWPDPSKPGGWHRLEGTCPKCKGKGKVPVR' A
#
# COMPACT_ATOMS: atom_id res chain seq x y z
N MET A 1 40.40 -20.68 4.21
CA MET A 1 39.02 -21.01 3.77
C MET A 1 37.95 -20.27 4.58
N GLU A 2 38.24 -19.82 5.82
CA GLU A 2 37.25 -19.16 6.68
C GLU A 2 36.80 -17.78 6.18
N VAL A 3 37.71 -16.97 5.62
CA VAL A 3 37.35 -15.63 5.09
C VAL A 3 36.41 -15.72 3.89
N ALA A 4 36.62 -16.72 3.02
CA ALA A 4 35.74 -17.00 1.88
C ALA A 4 34.35 -17.46 2.33
N LEU A 5 34.27 -18.27 3.39
CA LEU A 5 33.00 -18.72 3.96
C LEU A 5 32.23 -17.56 4.62
N LEU A 6 32.92 -16.70 5.39
CA LEU A 6 32.33 -15.53 6.03
C LEU A 6 31.78 -14.53 5.01
N THR A 7 32.53 -14.25 3.94
CA THR A 7 32.09 -13.35 2.88
C THR A 7 30.89 -13.91 2.11
N LEU A 8 30.84 -15.22 1.87
CA LEU A 8 29.68 -15.89 1.25
C LEU A 8 28.41 -15.74 2.11
N ILE A 9 28.50 -15.99 3.42
CA ILE A 9 27.36 -15.87 4.35
C ILE A 9 26.84 -14.44 4.38
N LEU A 10 27.74 -13.46 4.40
CA LEU A 10 27.40 -12.04 4.42
C LEU A 10 26.69 -11.62 3.12
N MET A 11 27.17 -12.09 1.97
CA MET A 11 26.53 -11.88 0.67
C MET A 11 25.11 -12.47 0.61
N ILE A 12 24.92 -13.70 1.09
CA ILE A 12 23.61 -14.36 1.15
C ILE A 12 22.66 -13.56 2.06
N GLY A 13 23.14 -13.14 3.24
CA GLY A 13 22.37 -12.31 4.17
C GLY A 13 21.96 -10.97 3.56
N ALA A 14 22.88 -10.30 2.85
CA ALA A 14 22.61 -9.04 2.18
C ALA A 14 21.55 -9.18 1.08
N VAL A 15 21.62 -10.22 0.24
CA VAL A 15 20.63 -10.49 -0.81
C VAL A 15 19.25 -10.82 -0.22
N PHE A 16 19.21 -11.61 0.86
CA PHE A 16 17.96 -11.92 1.56
C PHE A 16 17.32 -10.67 2.19
N LEU A 17 18.12 -9.79 2.78
CA LEU A 17 17.63 -8.52 3.30
C LEU A 17 17.11 -7.63 2.18
N MET A 18 17.89 -7.43 1.11
CA MET A 18 17.47 -6.58 -0.02
C MET A 18 16.18 -7.07 -0.67
N SER A 19 16.07 -8.38 -0.94
CA SER A 19 14.84 -8.95 -1.53
C SER A 19 13.60 -8.73 -0.67
N ARG A 20 13.75 -8.67 0.66
CA ARG A 20 12.64 -8.38 1.59
C ARG A 20 12.19 -6.93 1.57
N PHE A 21 13.09 -5.99 1.25
CA PHE A 21 12.78 -4.55 1.25
C PHE A 21 12.37 -3.99 -0.11
N ILE A 22 12.69 -4.68 -1.21
CA ILE A 22 12.23 -4.30 -2.56
C ILE A 22 10.76 -4.72 -2.71
N THR A 23 9.86 -3.87 -2.21
CA THR A 23 8.43 -4.03 -2.49
C THR A 23 8.21 -3.62 -3.95
N GLY A 24 7.57 -4.50 -4.74
CA GLY A 24 7.35 -4.32 -6.19
C GLY A 24 6.61 -3.04 -6.61
N PRO A 25 6.36 -2.87 -7.92
CA PRO A 25 5.78 -1.64 -8.46
C PRO A 25 4.45 -1.30 -7.77
N LYS A 26 4.31 -0.01 -7.41
CA LYS A 26 3.10 0.53 -6.76
C LYS A 26 2.38 1.43 -7.76
N ILE A 27 1.10 1.17 -8.00
CA ILE A 27 0.25 2.00 -8.86
C ILE A 27 -0.55 3.00 -8.03
N ALA A 28 -0.94 4.11 -8.66
CA ALA A 28 -1.88 5.04 -8.06
C ALA A 28 -3.19 4.31 -7.71
N CYS A 29 -3.69 4.54 -6.49
CA CYS A 29 -4.93 3.95 -6.04
C CYS A 29 -6.09 4.53 -6.87
N THR A 30 -6.81 3.67 -7.59
CA THR A 30 -7.91 4.10 -8.48
C THR A 30 -9.08 4.74 -7.74
N ARG A 31 -9.27 4.45 -6.45
CA ARG A 31 -10.39 4.99 -5.67
C ARG A 31 -10.18 6.43 -5.26
N CYS A 32 -9.00 6.76 -4.72
CA CYS A 32 -8.65 8.13 -4.33
C CYS A 32 -7.83 8.88 -5.39
N GLN A 33 -7.64 8.27 -6.57
CA GLN A 33 -6.83 8.81 -7.67
C GLN A 33 -5.44 9.29 -7.23
N GLY A 34 -4.81 8.57 -6.30
CA GLY A 34 -3.48 8.94 -5.80
C GLY A 34 -3.45 9.87 -4.60
N THR A 35 -4.55 10.52 -4.23
CA THR A 35 -4.59 11.55 -3.16
C THR A 35 -4.50 10.98 -1.74
N GLY A 36 -4.81 9.69 -1.57
CA GLY A 36 -4.89 9.06 -0.25
C GLY A 36 -6.16 9.37 0.53
N HIS A 37 -7.01 10.27 0.05
CA HIS A 37 -8.24 10.70 0.72
C HIS A 37 -9.47 10.44 -0.15
N VAL A 38 -10.63 10.26 0.49
CA VAL A 38 -11.93 10.12 -0.18
C VAL A 38 -12.90 11.14 0.41
N ASN A 39 -13.77 11.66 -0.44
CA ASN A 39 -14.90 12.47 -0.06
C ASN A 39 -16.08 12.05 -0.95
N GLU A 40 -16.75 10.99 -0.52
CA GLU A 40 -17.83 10.35 -1.27
C GLU A 40 -19.14 10.53 -0.50
N ARG A 41 -20.23 10.79 -1.24
CA ARG A 41 -21.57 10.93 -0.68
C ARG A 41 -22.55 10.16 -1.55
N TRP A 42 -23.40 9.34 -0.93
CA TRP A 42 -24.44 8.58 -1.63
C TRP A 42 -25.74 8.54 -0.82
N PRO A 43 -26.90 8.39 -1.47
CA PRO A 43 -28.19 8.37 -0.77
C PRO A 43 -28.29 7.17 0.18
N ASP A 44 -28.86 7.39 1.37
CA ASP A 44 -29.15 6.33 2.35
C ASP A 44 -30.55 5.76 2.09
N PRO A 45 -30.68 4.48 1.68
CA PRO A 45 -31.98 3.87 1.41
C PRO A 45 -32.82 3.65 2.69
N SER A 46 -32.20 3.73 3.87
CA SER A 46 -32.85 3.50 5.17
C SER A 46 -33.60 4.72 5.69
N LYS A 47 -33.31 5.92 5.16
CA LYS A 47 -33.94 7.18 5.59
C LYS A 47 -34.30 8.04 4.37
N PRO A 48 -35.57 8.39 4.15
CA PRO A 48 -35.93 9.34 3.10
C PRO A 48 -35.22 10.68 3.32
N GLY A 49 -34.43 11.11 2.34
CA GLY A 49 -33.58 12.31 2.42
C GLY A 49 -32.25 12.12 3.15
N GLY A 50 -31.95 10.91 3.63
CA GLY A 50 -30.70 10.55 4.28
C GLY A 50 -29.54 10.45 3.29
N TRP A 51 -28.33 10.73 3.77
CA TRP A 51 -27.09 10.61 3.00
C TRP A 51 -26.03 9.90 3.81
N HIS A 52 -25.39 8.92 3.20
CA HIS A 52 -24.13 8.40 3.68
C HIS A 52 -22.99 9.29 3.19
N ARG A 53 -22.00 9.50 4.06
CA ARG A 53 -20.80 10.27 3.76
C ARG A 53 -19.58 9.47 4.20
N LEU A 54 -18.63 9.31 3.30
CA LEU A 54 -17.31 8.75 3.58
C LEU A 54 -16.28 9.85 3.31
N GLU A 55 -15.77 10.43 4.38
CA GLU A 55 -14.77 11.47 4.33
C GLU A 55 -13.55 11.06 5.15
N GLY A 56 -12.36 11.29 4.60
CA GLY A 56 -11.09 11.05 5.27
C GLY A 56 -10.21 10.05 4.54
N THR A 57 -9.52 9.20 5.28
CA THR A 57 -8.50 8.30 4.75
C THR A 57 -9.12 7.26 3.80
N CYS A 58 -8.58 7.17 2.58
CA CYS A 58 -9.03 6.17 1.61
C CYS A 58 -8.81 4.75 2.17
N PRO A 59 -9.87 3.93 2.34
CA PRO A 59 -9.74 2.61 2.96
C PRO A 59 -8.95 1.63 2.07
N LYS A 60 -8.98 1.82 0.75
CA LYS A 60 -8.30 0.95 -0.23
C LYS A 60 -6.77 1.06 -0.13
N CYS A 61 -6.23 2.28 -0.05
CA CYS A 61 -4.78 2.49 0.05
C CYS A 61 -4.29 2.85 1.46
N LYS A 62 -5.19 2.90 2.45
CA LYS A 62 -4.90 3.30 3.83
C LYS A 62 -4.13 4.63 3.91
N GLY A 63 -4.57 5.63 3.13
CA GLY A 63 -3.92 6.95 3.11
C GLY A 63 -2.64 7.04 2.26
N LYS A 64 -2.10 5.93 1.75
CA LYS A 64 -0.81 5.93 1.04
C LYS A 64 -0.88 6.46 -0.39
N GLY A 65 -2.07 6.69 -0.94
CA GLY A 65 -2.30 7.09 -2.34
C GLY A 65 -1.94 6.02 -3.38
N LYS A 66 -1.22 4.96 -3.00
CA LYS A 66 -0.74 3.90 -3.89
C LYS A 66 -1.06 2.53 -3.34
N VAL A 67 -1.26 1.57 -4.24
CA VAL A 67 -1.48 0.16 -3.91
C VAL A 67 -0.43 -0.70 -4.61
N PRO A 68 0.05 -1.79 -3.99
CA PRO A 68 0.95 -2.72 -4.68
C PRO A 68 0.23 -3.31 -5.89
N VAL A 69 0.93 -3.38 -7.02
CA VAL A 69 0.49 -4.18 -8.17
C VAL A 69 0.67 -5.63 -7.74
N ARG A 70 -0.45 -6.35 -7.59
CA ARG A 70 -0.44 -7.77 -7.26
C ARG A 70 -0.49 -8.58 -8.54
#